data_AF-A0ABD1CL47-F1
#
_entry.id   AF-A0ABD1CL47-F1
#
_cell.length_a   1.000
_cell.length_b   1.000
_cell.length_c   1.000
_cell.angle_alpha   90.00
_cell.angle_beta   90.00
_cell.angle_gamma   90.00
#
_symmetry.space_group_name_H-M   'P 1'
#
loop_
_entity.id
_entity.type
_entity.pdbx_description
1 polymer ?
#
loop_
_entity_poly.entity_id
_entity_poly.type
_entity_poly.pdbx_seq_one_letter_code
_entity_poly.pdbx_strand_id
1 'polypeptide(L)'
;MLGSIDCMHWQWANCPTAYKGQYTGKDGKATLVLEAVASYDTHIWHSFFGCPGSLNDLNILDRSPLVNHIINDDILKCNYELNGKQKEKAYFLADGIYPDWEIF
;
A
#
# COMPACT_ATOMS: atom_id res chain seq x y z
N MET A 1 12.28 10.71 3.04
CA MET A 1 10.97 10.33 2.49
C MET A 1 11.16 9.07 1.68
N LEU A 2 10.43 8.01 1.98
CA LEU A 2 10.70 6.67 1.43
C LEU A 2 10.09 6.45 0.05
N GLY A 3 8.97 7.11 -0.24
CA GLY A 3 8.33 7.02 -1.54
C GLY A 3 6.85 7.39 -1.48
N SER A 4 6.18 7.25 -2.62
CA SER A 4 4.72 7.29 -2.71
C SER A 4 4.17 5.89 -2.46
N ILE A 5 3.13 5.78 -1.63
CA ILE A 5 2.34 4.57 -1.46
C ILE A 5 1.09 4.67 -2.34
N ASP A 6 0.73 3.57 -2.99
CA ASP A 6 -0.53 3.48 -3.74
C ASP A 6 -0.96 2.01 -3.92
N CYS A 7 -2.23 1.83 -4.29
CA CYS A 7 -2.82 0.54 -4.61
C CYS A 7 -3.21 0.44 -6.09
N MET A 8 -2.96 -0.71 -6.71
CA MET A 8 -3.34 -0.98 -8.09
C MET A 8 -4.10 -2.30 -8.21
N HIS A 9 -5.19 -2.30 -8.98
CA HIS A 9 -5.91 -3.53 -9.29
C HIS A 9 -5.29 -4.22 -10.50
N TRP A 10 -4.74 -5.41 -10.30
CA TRP A 10 -4.14 -6.24 -11.34
C TRP A 10 -5.03 -7.42 -11.70
N GLN A 11 -5.38 -7.54 -12.98
CA GLN A 11 -6.26 -8.62 -13.43
C GLN A 11 -5.64 -9.99 -13.16
N TRP A 12 -6.37 -10.83 -12.43
CA TRP A 12 -5.97 -12.19 -12.12
C TRP A 12 -6.64 -13.17 -13.08
N ALA A 13 -5.98 -13.40 -14.22
CA ALA A 13 -6.52 -14.26 -15.29
C ALA A 13 -6.82 -15.69 -14.82
N ASN A 14 -6.00 -16.23 -13.92
CA ASN A 14 -6.10 -17.58 -13.38
C ASN A 14 -6.72 -17.62 -11.98
N CYS A 15 -7.60 -16.67 -11.64
CA CYS A 15 -8.30 -16.66 -10.36
C CYS A 15 -9.14 -17.95 -10.20
N PRO A 16 -8.89 -18.76 -9.15
CA PRO A 16 -9.66 -19.99 -8.95
C PRO A 16 -11.15 -19.68 -8.80
N THR A 17 -12.01 -20.52 -9.40
CA THR A 17 -13.47 -20.31 -9.38
C THR A 17 -14.04 -20.13 -7.97
N ALA A 18 -13.47 -20.83 -6.98
CA ALA A 18 -13.87 -20.72 -5.58
C ALA A 18 -13.67 -19.31 -4.98
N TYR A 19 -12.68 -18.55 -5.47
CA TYR A 19 -12.36 -17.20 -5.00
C TYR A 19 -12.85 -16.10 -5.94
N LYS A 20 -13.19 -16.44 -7.19
CA LYS A 20 -13.51 -15.48 -8.26
C LYS A 20 -14.56 -14.45 -7.85
N GLY A 21 -15.59 -14.84 -7.12
CA GLY A 21 -16.62 -13.92 -6.63
C GLY A 21 -16.04 -12.82 -5.73
N GLN A 22 -15.24 -13.20 -4.73
CA GLN A 22 -14.62 -12.25 -3.79
C GLN A 22 -13.61 -11.32 -4.47
N TYR A 23 -12.89 -11.81 -5.47
CA TYR A 23 -11.87 -11.04 -6.18
C TYR A 23 -12.43 -10.21 -7.35
N THR A 24 -13.71 -10.33 -7.67
CA THR A 24 -14.35 -9.55 -8.72
C THR A 24 -14.93 -8.27 -8.15
N GLY A 25 -14.30 -7.13 -8.45
CA GLY A 25 -14.78 -5.81 -8.09
C GLY A 25 -15.79 -5.24 -9.10
N LYS A 26 -15.93 -3.91 -9.09
CA LYS A 26 -16.83 -3.13 -9.97
C LYS A 26 -16.59 -3.38 -11.47
N ASP A 27 -15.36 -3.73 -11.86
CA ASP A 27 -14.97 -3.88 -13.26
C ASP A 27 -15.34 -5.26 -13.84
N GLY A 28 -16.02 -6.12 -13.06
CA GLY A 28 -16.51 -7.43 -13.51
C GLY A 28 -15.40 -8.45 -13.79
N LYS A 29 -14.14 -8.09 -13.51
CA LYS A 29 -12.96 -8.94 -13.64
C LYS A 29 -12.39 -9.26 -12.27
N ALA A 30 -11.93 -10.49 -12.09
CA ALA A 30 -11.20 -10.86 -10.89
C ALA A 30 -9.83 -10.17 -10.90
N THR A 31 -9.50 -9.46 -9.82
CA THR A 31 -8.27 -8.70 -9.66
C THR A 31 -7.61 -8.99 -8.32
N LEU A 32 -6.28 -9.08 -8.32
CA LEU A 32 -5.45 -9.00 -7.13
C LEU A 32 -5.01 -7.56 -6.95
N VAL A 33 -5.08 -7.06 -5.72
CA VAL A 33 -4.53 -5.74 -5.39
C VAL A 33 -3.02 -5.87 -5.23
N LEU A 34 -2.29 -4.97 -5.87
CA LEU A 34 -0.90 -4.63 -5.57
C LEU A 34 -0.88 -3.39 -4.68
N GLU A 35 -0.35 -3.51 -3.47
CA GLU A 35 0.10 -2.38 -2.65
C GLU A 35 1.59 -2.16 -2.92
N ALA A 36 2.01 -0.94 -3.22
CA ALA A 36 3.42 -0.66 -3.50
C ALA A 36 3.89 0.67 -2.92
N VAL A 37 5.19 0.72 -2.57
CA VAL A 37 5.90 1.96 -2.28
C VAL A 37 7.03 2.14 -3.27
N ALA A 38 7.03 3.27 -3.98
CA ALA A 38 8.06 3.62 -4.94
C ALA A 38 8.65 5.02 -4.67
N SER A 39 9.97 5.15 -4.72
CA SER A 39 10.65 6.44 -4.66
C SER A 39 10.73 7.12 -6.04
N TYR A 40 11.11 8.40 -6.03
CA TYR A 40 11.22 9.23 -7.25
C TYR A 40 12.14 8.64 -8.33
N ASP A 41 13.19 7.93 -7.92
CA ASP A 41 14.14 7.23 -8.79
C ASP A 41 13.63 5.87 -9.28
N THR A 42 12.32 5.60 -9.14
CA THR A 42 11.63 4.37 -9.55
C THR A 42 12.01 3.11 -8.77
N HIS A 43 12.75 3.26 -7.67
CA HIS A 43 13.05 2.12 -6.80
C HIS A 43 11.79 1.69 -6.04
N ILE A 44 11.47 0.39 -6.08
CA ILE A 44 10.34 -0.21 -5.37
C ILE A 44 10.83 -0.76 -4.04
N TRP A 45 10.45 -0.13 -2.94
CA TRP A 45 10.84 -0.53 -1.58
C TRP A 45 9.92 -1.58 -0.99
N HIS A 46 8.65 -1.59 -1.43
CA HIS A 46 7.63 -2.50 -0.96
C HIS A 46 6.71 -2.88 -2.13
N SER A 47 6.35 -4.15 -2.18
CA SER A 47 5.29 -4.65 -3.06
C SER A 47 4.59 -5.82 -2.38
N PHE A 48 3.26 -5.76 -2.27
CA PHE A 48 2.45 -6.83 -1.72
C PHE A 48 1.26 -7.15 -2.61
N PHE A 49 1.09 -8.43 -2.93
CA PHE A 49 -0.11 -8.96 -3.58
C PHE A 49 -0.85 -9.89 -2.62
N GLY A 50 -2.14 -9.68 -2.41
CA GLY A 50 -2.93 -10.61 -1.60
C GLY A 50 -4.38 -10.23 -1.39
N CYS A 51 -4.67 -8.93 -1.38
CA CYS A 51 -6.02 -8.43 -1.16
C CYS A 51 -6.92 -8.67 -2.38
N PRO A 52 -8.21 -9.02 -2.17
CA PRO A 52 -9.20 -9.05 -3.24
C PRO A 52 -9.39 -7.68 -3.87
N GLY A 53 -9.46 -7.59 -5.20
CA GLY A 53 -9.68 -6.32 -5.89
C GLY A 53 -11.12 -5.78 -5.83
N SER A 54 -11.99 -6.44 -5.05
CA SER A 54 -13.23 -5.82 -4.58
C SER A 54 -13.01 -4.81 -3.46
N LEU A 55 -11.83 -4.81 -2.82
CA LEU A 55 -11.46 -3.88 -1.76
C LEU A 55 -10.97 -2.53 -2.33
N ASN A 56 -11.31 -1.46 -1.62
CA ASN A 56 -10.76 -0.13 -1.86
C ASN A 56 -9.48 0.11 -1.05
N ASP A 57 -8.82 1.22 -1.32
CA ASP A 57 -7.54 1.64 -0.72
C ASP A 57 -7.59 1.65 0.81
N LEU A 58 -8.66 2.15 1.42
CA LEU A 58 -8.83 2.15 2.88
C LEU A 58 -8.94 0.73 3.47
N ASN A 59 -9.65 -0.16 2.77
CA ASN A 59 -9.75 -1.56 3.17
C ASN A 59 -8.42 -2.30 2.99
N ILE A 60 -7.61 -1.89 2.02
CA ILE A 60 -6.28 -2.45 1.80
C ILE A 60 -5.33 -1.94 2.87
N LEU A 61 -5.37 -0.64 3.19
CA LEU A 61 -4.58 0.00 4.25
C LEU A 61 -4.76 -0.70 5.61
N ASP A 62 -5.99 -1.02 5.99
CA ASP A 62 -6.30 -1.77 7.23
C ASP A 62 -5.70 -3.18 7.25
N ARG A 63 -5.43 -3.76 6.07
CA ARG A 63 -4.84 -5.09 5.89
C ARG A 63 -3.38 -5.02 5.44
N SER A 64 -2.80 -3.82 5.34
CA SER A 64 -1.49 -3.59 4.77
C SER A 64 -0.43 -4.26 5.64
N PRO A 65 0.37 -5.18 5.09
CA PRO A 65 1.52 -5.70 5.81
C PRO A 65 2.50 -4.57 6.15
N LEU A 66 2.69 -3.59 5.26
CA LEU A 66 3.61 -2.47 5.50
C LEU A 66 3.18 -1.66 6.73
N VAL A 67 1.91 -1.24 6.78
CA VAL A 67 1.35 -0.49 7.91
C VAL A 67 1.41 -1.30 9.19
N ASN A 68 1.06 -2.59 9.14
CA ASN A 68 1.14 -3.47 10.30
C ASN A 68 2.57 -3.57 10.85
N HIS A 69 3.60 -3.65 10.00
CA HIS A 69 4.99 -3.64 10.49
C HIS A 69 5.39 -2.29 11.10
N ILE A 70 4.88 -1.18 10.57
CA ILE A 70 5.17 0.16 11.10
C ILE A 70 4.51 0.37 12.47
N ILE A 71 3.24 -0.04 12.63
CA ILE A 71 2.49 0.10 13.89
C ILE A 71 3.10 -0.77 15.00
N ASN A 72 3.62 -1.95 14.66
CA ASN A 72 4.24 -2.85 15.63
C ASN A 72 5.70 -2.48 15.95
N ASP A 73 6.13 -1.24 15.63
CA ASP A 73 7.47 -0.68 15.89
C ASP A 73 8.64 -1.50 15.32
N ASP A 74 8.36 -2.39 14.37
CA ASP A 74 9.32 -3.38 13.91
C ASP A 74 10.19 -2.83 12.77
N ILE A 75 9.69 -1.84 12.01
CA ILE A 75 10.32 -1.40 10.77
C ILE A 75 10.23 0.12 10.57
N LEU A 76 11.41 0.73 10.36
CA LEU A 76 11.71 2.10 9.88
C LEU A 76 11.94 3.20 10.92
N LYS A 77 12.94 2.98 11.77
CA LYS A 77 13.77 4.11 12.20
C LYS A 77 14.60 4.58 11.01
N CYS A 78 14.33 5.77 10.51
CA CYS A 78 15.11 6.41 9.47
C CYS A 78 15.33 7.87 9.83
N ASN A 79 16.60 8.29 9.86
CA ASN A 79 16.97 9.67 10.13
C ASN A 79 17.15 10.41 8.82
N TYR A 80 16.29 11.39 8.54
CA TYR A 80 16.39 12.25 7.37
C TYR A 80 15.77 13.62 7.65
N GLU A 81 16.11 14.59 6.81
CA GLU A 81 15.51 15.92 6.85
C GLU A 81 14.41 16.05 5.79
N LEU A 82 13.27 16.57 6.19
CA LEU A 82 12.16 16.91 5.30
C LEU A 82 11.71 18.33 5.60
N ASN A 83 11.81 19.23 4.62
CA ASN A 83 11.46 20.65 4.77
C ASN A 83 12.10 21.32 6.02
N GLY A 84 13.38 21.06 6.28
CA GLY A 84 14.10 21.62 7.44
C GLY A 84 13.76 20.96 8.79
N LYS A 85 12.93 19.90 8.79
CA LYS A 85 12.58 19.15 10.01
C LYS A 85 13.24 17.78 9.98
N GLN A 86 13.95 17.44 11.04
CA GLN A 86 14.45 16.09 11.25
C GLN A 86 13.28 15.14 11.49
N LYS A 87 13.35 13.99 10.86
CA LYS A 87 12.38 12.90 10.96
C LYS A 87 13.13 11.64 11.35
N GLU A 88 12.57 10.92 12.31
CA GLU A 88 13.11 9.65 12.81
C GLU A 88 12.28 8.44 12.35
N LYS A 89 11.08 8.71 11.80
CA LYS A 89 10.13 7.72 11.29
C LYS A 89 9.96 7.83 9.78
N ALA A 90 9.59 6.70 9.18
CA ALA A 90 9.15 6.64 7.79
C ALA A 90 8.03 7.65 7.50
N TYR A 91 8.09 8.22 6.30
CA TYR A 91 7.04 9.07 5.74
C TYR A 91 6.83 8.68 4.29
N PHE A 92 5.57 8.45 3.93
CA PHE A 92 5.10 8.05 2.62
C PHE A 92 4.19 9.14 2.07
N LEU A 93 4.34 9.50 0.81
CA LEU A 93 3.30 10.31 0.15
C LEU A 93 2.14 9.39 -0.20
N ALA A 94 0.95 9.81 0.20
CA ALA A 94 -0.29 9.18 -0.20
C ALA A 94 -1.22 10.25 -0.78
N ASP A 95 -2.29 9.84 -1.44
CA ASP A 95 -3.33 10.78 -1.88
C ASP A 95 -4.27 11.17 -0.71
N GLY A 96 -5.18 12.09 -0.98
CA GLY A 96 -6.02 12.70 0.06
C GLY A 96 -7.09 11.78 0.67
N ILE A 97 -7.20 10.52 0.24
CA ILE A 97 -8.15 9.57 0.85
C ILE A 97 -7.56 8.81 2.04
N TYR A 98 -6.23 8.81 2.19
CA TYR A 98 -5.57 8.20 3.34
C TYR A 98 -5.81 9.02 4.61
N PRO A 99 -5.85 8.37 5.79
CA PRO A 99 -6.05 9.07 7.05
C PRO A 99 -4.87 9.96 7.40
N ASP A 100 -5.13 11.01 8.18
CA ASP A 100 -4.11 11.93 8.71
C ASP A 100 -3.30 11.25 9.84
N TRP A 101 -2.41 10.34 9.43
CA TRP A 101 -1.49 9.61 10.30
C TRP A 101 -0.08 10.18 10.17
N GLU A 102 0.75 10.03 11.21
CA GLU A 102 2.13 10.58 11.22
C GLU A 102 3.02 10.09 10.06
N ILE A 103 2.63 8.97 9.44
CA ILE A 103 3.36 8.30 8.35
C ILE A 103 2.94 8.77 6.95
N PHE A 104 1.88 9.59 6.81
CA PHE A 104 1.33 10.11 5.55
C PHE A 104 1.41 11.63 5.46
#